data_AF-A0A1I6RRL2-F1
#
_entry.id   AF-A0A1I6RRL2-F1
#
_cell.length_a   1.000
_cell.length_b   1.000
_cell.length_c   1.000
_cell.angle_alpha   90.00
_cell.angle_beta   90.00
_cell.angle_gamma   90.00
#
_symmetry.space_group_name_H-M   'P 1'
#
loop_
_entity.id
_entity.type
_entity.pdbx_description
1 polymer ?
#
loop_
_entity_poly.entity_id
_entity_poly.type
_entity_poly.pdbx_seq_one_letter_code
_entity_poly.pdbx_strand_id
1 'polypeptide(L)' 'MKVDWFRVDAEFTDVTLAKQIVSQLNQKILITAALRDHIRGNAYDFYNKYGILIHNPIPIQGRFNAIYLNLRNGVNL' A
#
# COMPACT_ATOMS: atom_id res chain seq x y z
N MET A 1 -14.29 -0.46 13.73
CA MET A 1 -14.45 -0.39 12.25
C MET A 1 -14.74 -1.80 11.74
N LYS A 2 -15.73 -1.98 10.84
CA LYS A 2 -16.01 -3.27 10.20
C LYS A 2 -15.48 -3.25 8.76
N VAL A 3 -14.71 -4.27 8.38
CA VAL A 3 -14.16 -4.47 7.04
C VAL A 3 -14.54 -5.86 6.54
N ASP A 4 -14.67 -6.02 5.24
CA ASP A 4 -15.00 -7.29 4.61
C ASP A 4 -13.75 -8.15 4.42
N TRP A 5 -12.59 -7.49 4.22
CA TRP A 5 -11.29 -8.12 4.02
C TRP A 5 -10.22 -7.51 4.93
N PHE A 6 -9.32 -8.36 5.42
CA PHE A 6 -8.15 -7.96 6.19
C PHE A 6 -6.90 -8.61 5.61
N ARG A 7 -5.87 -7.79 5.33
CA ARG A 7 -4.60 -8.24 4.78
C ARG A 7 -3.43 -7.68 5.59
N VAL A 8 -2.47 -8.57 5.84
CA VAL A 8 -1.17 -8.24 6.42
C VAL A 8 -0.18 -8.23 5.26
N ASP A 9 0.53 -7.12 5.13
CA ASP A 9 1.41 -6.69 4.04
C ASP A 9 0.75 -5.96 2.86
N ALA A 10 1.50 -4.99 2.33
CA ALA A 10 1.09 -4.06 1.28
C ALA A 10 2.04 -4.16 0.08
N GLU A 11 2.26 -5.38 -0.40
CA GLU A 11 3.04 -5.61 -1.61
C GLU A 11 2.21 -5.27 -2.86
N PHE A 12 2.88 -5.31 -4.02
CA PHE A 12 2.26 -4.95 -5.29
C PHE A 12 0.99 -5.77 -5.59
N THR A 13 1.02 -7.07 -5.26
CA THR A 13 -0.13 -7.98 -5.43
C THR A 13 -1.30 -7.56 -4.55
N ASP A 14 -1.06 -7.20 -3.30
CA ASP A 14 -2.12 -6.83 -2.34
C ASP A 14 -2.78 -5.51 -2.75
N VAL A 15 -2.00 -4.55 -3.22
CA VAL A 15 -2.51 -3.27 -3.74
C VAL A 15 -3.36 -3.48 -5.00
N THR A 16 -2.90 -4.35 -5.89
CA THR A 16 -3.64 -4.68 -7.13
C THR A 16 -4.96 -5.39 -6.81
N LEU A 17 -4.94 -6.35 -5.87
CA LEU A 17 -6.14 -7.05 -5.40
C LEU A 17 -7.12 -6.08 -4.71
N ALA A 18 -6.63 -5.21 -3.84
CA ALA A 18 -7.45 -4.21 -3.17
C ALA A 18 -8.16 -3.29 -4.16
N LYS A 19 -7.48 -2.86 -5.23
CA LYS A 19 -8.12 -2.08 -6.29
C LYS A 19 -9.30 -2.84 -6.90
N GLN A 20 -9.16 -4.13 -7.18
CA GLN A 20 -10.26 -4.94 -7.74
C GLN A 20 -11.41 -5.13 -6.74
N ILE A 21 -11.10 -5.46 -5.48
CA ILE A 21 -12.11 -5.63 -4.42
C ILE A 21 -12.95 -4.35 -4.26
N VAL A 22 -12.29 -3.20 -4.22
CA VAL A 22 -13.00 -1.95 -4.02
C VAL A 22 -13.74 -1.51 -5.29
N SER A 23 -13.10 -1.61 -6.47
CA SER A 23 -13.71 -1.10 -7.72
C SER A 23 -14.79 -2.02 -8.29
N GLN A 24 -14.64 -3.35 -8.18
CA GLN A 24 -15.57 -4.30 -8.76
C GLN A 24 -16.60 -4.81 -7.75
N LEU A 25 -16.21 -4.98 -6.49
CA LEU A 25 -17.08 -5.57 -5.46
C LEU A 25 -17.67 -4.53 -4.50
N ASN A 26 -17.17 -3.28 -4.54
CA ASN A 26 -17.57 -2.21 -3.61
C ASN A 26 -17.45 -2.62 -2.12
N GLN A 27 -16.47 -3.47 -1.83
CA GLN A 27 -16.18 -4.00 -0.50
C GLN A 27 -15.01 -3.27 0.14
N LYS A 28 -14.98 -3.26 1.48
CA LYS A 28 -13.94 -2.57 2.25
C LYS A 28 -12.82 -3.54 2.61
N ILE A 29 -11.59 -3.16 2.31
CA ILE A 29 -10.38 -3.89 2.69
C ILE A 29 -9.50 -3.03 3.58
N LEU A 30 -8.98 -3.62 4.65
CA LEU A 30 -7.91 -3.03 5.46
C LEU A 30 -6.60 -3.73 5.12
N ILE A 31 -5.62 -2.96 4.67
CA ILE A 31 -4.26 -3.43 4.43
C ILE A 31 -3.35 -2.80 5.47
N THR A 32 -2.56 -3.63 6.13
CA THR A 32 -1.51 -3.20 7.06
C THR A 32 -0.17 -3.48 6.43
N ALA A 33 0.72 -2.50 6.32
CA ALA A 33 2.09 -2.77 5.89
C ALA A 33 2.91 -3.10 7.15
N ALA A 34 3.28 -4.37 7.33
CA ALA A 34 4.19 -4.71 8.40
C ALA A 34 5.62 -4.39 7.96
N LEU A 35 6.40 -3.81 8.86
CA LEU A 35 7.86 -3.63 8.76
C LEU A 35 8.37 -2.51 7.83
N ARG A 36 7.54 -1.72 7.12
CA ARG A 36 8.05 -0.67 6.21
C ARG A 36 7.34 0.68 6.39
N ASP A 37 8.11 1.76 6.31
CA ASP A 37 7.61 3.15 6.30
C ASP A 37 6.96 3.54 4.96
N HIS A 38 6.82 2.60 4.02
CA HIS A 38 6.33 2.84 2.67
C HIS A 38 5.50 1.68 2.10
N ILE A 39 4.67 2.02 1.10
CA ILE A 39 3.85 1.09 0.30
C ILE A 39 4.66 0.70 -0.95
N ARG A 40 4.29 -0.41 -1.61
CA ARG A 40 4.92 -0.97 -2.85
C ARG A 40 6.11 -1.89 -2.59
N GLY A 41 6.38 -2.23 -1.33
CA GLY A 41 7.37 -3.24 -0.96
C GLY A 41 8.75 -2.95 -1.55
N ASN A 42 9.24 -3.84 -2.41
CA ASN A 42 10.53 -3.74 -3.09
C ASN A 42 10.50 -2.81 -4.31
N ALA A 43 9.30 -2.49 -4.81
CA ALA A 43 9.08 -1.58 -5.92
C ALA A 43 8.89 -0.14 -5.43
N TYR A 44 9.59 0.24 -4.36
CA TYR A 44 9.52 1.58 -3.80
C TYR A 44 10.58 2.47 -4.41
N ASP A 45 10.10 3.58 -4.98
CA ASP A 45 10.93 4.62 -5.53
C ASP A 45 10.77 5.89 -4.68
N PHE A 46 11.86 6.65 -4.54
CA PHE A 46 11.83 7.93 -3.84
C PHE A 46 12.72 8.95 -4.56
N TYR A 47 12.35 10.23 -4.45
CA TYR A 47 13.22 11.31 -4.87
C TYR A 47 14.26 11.60 -3.80
N ASN A 48 15.53 11.64 -4.16
CA ASN A 48 16.57 12.09 -3.24
C ASN A 48 16.56 13.63 -3.09
N LYS A 49 17.44 14.16 -2.24
CA LYS A 49 17.57 15.62 -2.00
C LYS A 49 17.95 16.46 -3.23
N TYR A 50 18.38 15.82 -4.32
CA TYR A 50 18.72 16.45 -5.59
C TYR A 50 17.59 16.32 -6.64
N GLY A 51 16.44 15.76 -6.26
CA GLY A 51 15.32 15.55 -7.18
C GLY A 51 15.51 14.39 -8.16
N ILE A 52 16.46 13.48 -7.90
CA ILE A 52 16.67 12.29 -8.73
C ILE A 52 15.81 11.15 -8.21
N LEU A 53 15.05 10.50 -9.09
CA LEU A 53 14.27 9.31 -8.78
C LEU A 53 15.21 8.11 -8.58
N ILE A 54 15.19 7.53 -7.38
CA ILE A 54 15.97 6.35 -7.00
C ILE A 54 15.03 5.19 -6.73
N HIS A 55 15.35 4.04 -7.32
CA HIS A 55 14.75 2.76 -6.97
C HIS A 55 15.46 2.15 -5.76
N ASN A 56 14.74 1.79 -4.70
CA ASN A 56 15.34 1.29 -3.46
C ASN A 56 15.40 -0.26 -3.41
N PRO A 57 16.59 -0.89 -3.46
CA PRO A 57 16.71 -2.35 -3.44
C PRO A 57 16.66 -3.02 -2.05
N ILE A 58 16.13 -2.36 -0.98
CA ILE A 58 15.75 -2.94 0.37
C ILE A 58 16.98 -3.13 1.32
N PRO A 59 16.93 -3.10 2.70
CA PRO A 59 15.82 -3.25 3.64
C PRO A 59 15.53 -2.03 4.54
N ILE A 60 14.24 -1.81 4.83
CA ILE A 60 13.83 -0.85 5.85
C ILE A 60 13.24 -1.65 7.02
N GLN A 61 13.79 -1.41 8.22
CA GLN A 61 13.31 -1.97 9.48
C GLN A 61 12.25 -1.05 10.09
N GLY A 62 11.00 -1.50 10.07
CA GLY A 62 10.08 -1.47 11.22
C GLY A 62 9.53 -0.13 11.72
N ARG A 63 8.48 0.37 11.08
CA ARG A 63 7.33 0.99 11.77
C ARG A 63 6.01 0.46 11.19
N PHE A 64 4.96 0.49 11.98
CA PHE A 64 3.63 -0.01 11.62
C PHE A 64 2.79 1.11 11.02
N ASN A 65 2.48 1.04 9.72
CA ASN A 65 1.54 1.94 9.07
C ASN A 65 0.35 1.14 8.53
N ALA A 66 -0.85 1.45 9.01
CA ALA A 66 -2.10 0.86 8.52
C ALA A 66 -2.76 1.82 7.52
N ILE A 67 -3.13 1.32 6.35
CA ILE A 67 -3.77 2.13 5.32
C ILE A 67 -5.19 1.61 5.10
N TYR A 68 -6.15 2.47 5.38
CA TYR A 68 -7.55 2.21 5.10
C TYR A 68 -7.88 2.68 3.68
N LEU A 69 -8.17 1.73 2.78
CA LEU A 69 -8.61 2.05 1.43
C LEU A 69 -10.13 1.96 1.36
N ASN A 70 -10.77 3.11 1.15
CA ASN A 70 -12.18 3.22 0.79
C ASN A 70 -12.24 4.13 -0.45
N LEU A 71 -12.10 3.52 -1.62
CA LEU A 71 -12.15 4.23 -2.90
C LEU A 71 -13.61 4.57 -3.22
N ARG A 72 -14.22 5.48 -2.45
CA ARG A 72 -15.48 6.10 -2.84
C ARG A 72 -15.29 7.27 -3.78
N ASN A 73 -14.09 7.84 -3.85
CA ASN A 73 -13.69 8.88 -4.79
C ASN A 73 -12.21 8.67 -5.13
N GLY A 74 -11.88 8.58 -6.42
CA GLY A 74 -10.59 8.10 -6.94
C GLY A 74 -9.35 8.63 -6.20
N VAL A 75 -8.73 7.76 -5.42
CA VAL A 75 -7.37 7.96 -4.92
C VAL A 75 -6.42 7.30 -5.93
N ASN A 76 -5.52 8.09 -6.51
CA ASN A 76 -4.40 7.58 -7.29
C ASN A 76 -3.38 6.96 -6.33
N LEU A 77 -3.08 5.67 -6.54
CA LEU A 77 -2.04 4.89 -5.86
C LEU A 77 -0.65 5.14 -6.46
#